data_AF-A0A2G7GXL1-F1
#
_entry.id   AF-A0A2G7GXL1-F1
#
_cell.length_a   1.000
_cell.length_b   1.000
_cell.length_c   1.000
_cell.angle_alpha   90.00
_cell.angle_beta   90.00
_cell.angle_gamma   90.00
#
_symmetry.space_group_name_H-M   'P 1'
#
loop_
_entity.id
_entity.type
_entity.pdbx_description
1 polymer ?
#
loop_
_entity_poly.entity_id
_entity_poly.type
_entity_poly.pdbx_seq_one_letter_code
_entity_poly.pdbx_strand_id
1 'polypeptide(L)'
;MNRILNHRPLSLRLGLLIGTLTLASCSQQMAPATEQPDAALPVAAPVLSGSVREQLAQLSQRPELQDADSQAILTANPDDPALLENLKRAYGLLPAQGDAAALTAEQLGDSAPLTAQATGKAGYAQTVAWGSVRNYRAQKASPRYSGLDWRSNGCSAPSGFGLGYSETFRPACDVHDFGYRNLPDLTNKVTWPYNKTRTDNAFLDNMQAICAAKSLVKRPACYAAATAYHRVVLVAGWANWHR
;
A
#
# COMPACT_ATOMS: atom_id res chain seq x y z
N MET A 1 10.40 61.31 0.45
CA MET A 1 9.30 61.27 -0.54
C MET A 1 8.28 60.25 -0.08
N ASN A 2 7.29 60.72 0.70
CA ASN A 2 6.20 59.92 1.26
C ASN A 2 5.08 59.75 0.24
N ARG A 3 4.62 58.53 -0.02
CA ARG A 3 3.29 58.28 -0.61
C ARG A 3 2.39 57.67 0.46
N ILE A 4 1.46 58.50 0.92
CA ILE A 4 0.35 58.20 1.81
C ILE A 4 -0.71 57.47 0.98
N LEU A 5 -1.03 56.22 1.32
CA LEU A 5 -2.17 55.49 0.76
C LEU A 5 -3.39 55.70 1.68
N ASN A 6 -4.41 56.33 1.13
CA ASN A 6 -5.71 56.59 1.76
C ASN A 6 -6.51 55.29 1.90
N HIS A 7 -6.88 54.91 3.12
CA HIS A 7 -7.90 53.90 3.38
C HIS A 7 -9.28 54.57 3.46
N ARG A 8 -10.22 54.13 2.61
CA ARG A 8 -11.65 54.44 2.74
C ARG A 8 -12.31 53.41 3.67
N PRO A 9 -13.20 53.80 4.60
CA PRO A 9 -13.94 52.86 5.42
C PRO A 9 -15.10 52.24 4.62
N LEU A 10 -15.23 50.91 4.67
CA LEU A 10 -16.37 50.19 4.12
C LEU A 10 -17.46 50.12 5.20
N SER A 11 -18.56 50.85 5.00
CA SER A 11 -19.73 50.82 5.87
C SER A 11 -20.45 49.48 5.79
N LEU A 12 -20.63 48.86 6.95
CA LEU A 12 -21.46 47.69 7.20
C LEU A 12 -22.93 48.02 6.91
N ARG A 13 -23.55 47.35 5.93
CA ARG A 13 -25.01 47.36 5.74
C ARG A 13 -25.58 46.01 6.20
N LEU A 14 -26.17 46.01 7.39
CA LEU A 14 -26.94 44.90 7.94
C LEU A 14 -28.32 44.89 7.25
N GLY A 15 -28.49 44.05 6.24
CA GLY A 15 -29.78 43.80 5.60
C GLY A 15 -30.54 42.71 6.34
N LEU A 16 -31.59 43.10 7.07
CA LEU A 16 -32.53 42.20 7.72
C LEU A 16 -33.49 41.63 6.66
N LEU A 17 -33.26 40.40 6.20
CA LEU A 17 -34.17 39.66 5.32
C LEU A 17 -35.17 38.86 6.19
N ILE A 18 -36.37 39.41 6.37
CA ILE A 18 -37.52 38.69 6.92
C ILE A 18 -38.10 37.85 5.77
N GLY A 19 -37.65 36.60 5.66
CA GLY A 19 -38.23 35.62 4.74
C GLY A 19 -39.42 34.92 5.36
N THR A 20 -40.62 35.15 4.83
CA THR A 20 -41.82 34.40 5.17
C THR A 20 -41.70 32.95 4.69
N LEU A 21 -41.71 32.00 5.63
CA LEU A 21 -41.68 30.57 5.36
C LEU A 21 -43.09 30.08 4.99
N THR A 22 -43.38 29.94 3.70
CA THR A 22 -44.58 29.22 3.23
C THR A 22 -44.27 27.74 3.11
N LEU A 23 -44.84 26.92 4.00
CA LEU A 23 -44.81 25.46 3.92
C LEU A 23 -45.74 24.99 2.80
N ALA A 24 -45.16 24.65 1.65
CA ALA A 24 -45.85 23.91 0.60
C ALA A 24 -45.78 22.42 0.93
N SER A 25 -46.90 21.83 1.35
CA SER A 25 -47.05 20.38 1.52
C SER A 25 -47.22 19.72 0.15
N CYS A 26 -46.16 19.08 -0.36
CA CYS A 26 -46.29 18.19 -1.52
C CYS A 26 -46.87 16.85 -1.05
N SER A 27 -48.15 16.62 -1.31
CA SER A 27 -48.76 15.29 -1.28
C SER A 27 -48.25 14.48 -2.47
N GLN A 28 -47.44 13.46 -2.22
CA GLN A 28 -46.99 12.52 -3.24
C GLN A 28 -48.10 11.49 -3.50
N GLN A 29 -48.75 11.62 -4.66
CA GLN A 29 -49.64 10.62 -5.21
C GLN A 29 -48.81 9.42 -5.69
N MET A 30 -48.98 8.24 -5.08
CA MET A 30 -48.30 7.01 -5.47
C MET A 30 -48.79 6.57 -6.86
N ALA A 31 -47.89 6.54 -7.85
CA ALA A 31 -48.16 5.94 -9.16
C ALA A 31 -48.18 4.39 -9.03
N PRO A 32 -49.00 3.68 -9.82
CA PRO A 32 -48.99 2.22 -9.81
C PRO A 32 -47.66 1.69 -10.38
N ALA A 33 -47.10 0.70 -9.70
CA ALA A 33 -45.85 0.06 -10.09
C ALA A 33 -46.01 -0.62 -11.45
N THR A 34 -45.26 -0.14 -12.44
CA THR A 34 -44.97 -0.91 -13.65
C THR A 34 -43.98 -2.01 -13.27
N GLU A 35 -44.41 -3.25 -13.42
CA GLU A 35 -43.63 -4.47 -13.21
C GLU A 35 -42.36 -4.42 -14.07
N GLN A 36 -41.21 -4.16 -13.43
CA GLN A 36 -39.90 -4.28 -14.06
C GLN A 36 -39.62 -5.78 -14.26
N PRO A 37 -39.19 -6.22 -15.46
CA PRO A 37 -38.81 -7.60 -15.67
C PRO A 37 -37.68 -7.96 -14.69
N ASP A 38 -37.83 -9.10 -14.01
CA ASP A 38 -36.91 -9.63 -13.01
C ASP A 38 -35.45 -9.41 -13.44
N ALA A 39 -34.81 -8.44 -12.79
CA ALA A 39 -33.37 -8.31 -12.86
C ALA A 39 -32.80 -9.55 -12.19
N ALA A 40 -32.31 -10.49 -13.01
CA ALA A 40 -31.60 -11.67 -12.52
C ALA A 40 -30.58 -11.21 -11.46
N LEU A 41 -30.70 -11.77 -10.26
CA LEU A 41 -29.77 -11.52 -9.16
C LEU A 41 -28.34 -11.63 -9.70
N PRO A 42 -27.42 -10.71 -9.34
CA PRO A 42 -26.04 -10.84 -9.74
C PRO A 42 -25.54 -12.19 -9.23
N VAL A 43 -25.10 -13.05 -10.17
CA VAL A 43 -24.51 -14.36 -9.84
C VAL A 43 -23.41 -14.09 -8.82
N ALA A 44 -23.63 -14.55 -7.57
CA ALA A 44 -22.68 -14.37 -6.49
C ALA A 44 -21.33 -14.92 -6.96
N ALA A 45 -20.26 -14.13 -6.80
CA ALA A 45 -18.92 -14.60 -7.12
C ALA A 45 -18.67 -15.92 -6.38
N PRO A 46 -18.07 -16.93 -7.05
CA PRO A 46 -17.88 -18.24 -6.43
C PRO A 46 -17.12 -18.10 -5.11
N VAL A 47 -17.67 -18.70 -4.07
CA VAL A 47 -17.04 -18.73 -2.74
C VAL A 47 -15.79 -19.60 -2.83
N LEU A 48 -14.62 -19.01 -2.55
CA LEU A 48 -13.37 -19.76 -2.47
C LEU A 48 -13.43 -20.72 -1.26
N SER A 49 -13.31 -22.02 -1.51
CA SER A 49 -13.34 -23.07 -0.48
C SER A 49 -12.22 -24.08 -0.68
N GLY A 50 -11.91 -24.83 0.39
CA GLY A 50 -10.88 -25.87 0.39
C GLY A 50 -9.54 -25.42 0.99
N SER A 51 -8.50 -26.21 0.76
CA SER A 51 -7.11 -25.92 1.12
C SER A 51 -6.57 -24.65 0.43
N VAL A 52 -5.41 -24.16 0.89
CA VAL A 52 -4.71 -23.03 0.27
C VAL A 52 -4.48 -23.29 -1.22
N ARG A 53 -4.03 -24.51 -1.56
CA ARG A 53 -3.78 -24.96 -2.92
C ARG A 53 -5.00 -24.95 -3.80
N GLU A 54 -6.12 -25.50 -3.32
CA GLU A 54 -7.36 -25.53 -4.09
C GLU A 54 -7.87 -24.11 -4.37
N GLN A 55 -7.77 -23.22 -3.39
CA GLN A 55 -8.20 -21.83 -3.56
C GLN A 55 -7.27 -21.06 -4.51
N LEU A 56 -5.94 -21.27 -4.43
CA LEU A 56 -4.99 -20.68 -5.38
C LEU A 56 -5.21 -21.22 -6.80
N ALA A 57 -5.50 -22.50 -6.96
CA ALA A 57 -5.84 -23.10 -8.25
C ALA A 57 -7.14 -22.55 -8.82
N GLN A 58 -8.15 -22.25 -7.99
CA GLN A 58 -9.37 -21.56 -8.44
C GLN A 58 -9.06 -20.12 -8.89
N LEU A 59 -8.24 -19.39 -8.14
CA LEU A 59 -7.84 -18.03 -8.49
C LEU A 59 -6.97 -17.98 -9.75
N SER A 60 -6.11 -18.98 -9.97
CA SER A 60 -5.20 -19.03 -11.13
C SER A 60 -5.91 -19.18 -12.47
N GLN A 61 -7.19 -19.57 -12.49
CA GLN A 61 -8.00 -19.66 -13.72
C GLN A 61 -8.59 -18.32 -14.16
N ARG A 62 -8.41 -17.24 -13.38
CA ARG A 62 -8.97 -15.93 -13.71
C ARG A 62 -8.22 -15.27 -14.88
N PRO A 63 -8.92 -14.62 -15.84
CA PRO A 63 -8.29 -14.07 -17.04
C PRO A 63 -7.10 -13.13 -16.80
N GLU A 64 -7.18 -12.34 -15.75
CA GLU A 64 -6.17 -11.36 -15.32
C GLU A 64 -4.87 -11.97 -14.77
N LEU A 65 -4.84 -13.27 -14.52
CA LEU A 65 -3.66 -14.01 -14.03
C LEU A 65 -3.09 -14.96 -15.08
N GLN A 66 -3.56 -14.94 -16.33
CA GLN A 66 -3.11 -15.87 -17.37
C GLN A 66 -1.76 -15.50 -18.00
N ASP A 67 -1.16 -14.37 -17.63
CA ASP A 67 0.19 -14.04 -18.08
C ASP A 67 1.22 -15.01 -17.49
N ALA A 68 2.29 -15.26 -18.25
CA ALA A 68 3.31 -16.26 -17.91
C ALA A 68 3.96 -16.01 -16.55
N ASP A 69 4.13 -14.73 -16.19
CA ASP A 69 4.72 -14.26 -14.95
C ASP A 69 3.83 -14.63 -13.75
N SER A 70 2.53 -14.30 -13.80
CA SER A 70 1.53 -14.70 -12.80
C SER A 70 1.43 -16.21 -12.66
N GLN A 71 1.38 -16.96 -13.77
CA GLN A 71 1.28 -18.42 -13.73
C GLN A 71 2.54 -19.07 -13.15
N ALA A 72 3.72 -18.54 -13.42
CA ALA A 72 4.98 -19.01 -12.84
C ALA A 72 4.98 -18.81 -11.31
N ILE A 73 4.56 -17.63 -10.83
CA ILE A 73 4.46 -17.34 -9.39
C ILE A 73 3.50 -18.33 -8.70
N LEU A 74 2.30 -18.49 -9.26
CA LEU A 74 1.25 -19.35 -8.69
C LEU A 74 1.69 -20.82 -8.67
N THR A 75 2.33 -21.28 -9.74
CA THR A 75 2.84 -22.66 -9.85
C THR A 75 3.99 -22.92 -8.87
N ALA A 76 4.88 -21.94 -8.65
CA ALA A 76 6.00 -22.06 -7.73
C ALA A 76 5.58 -21.99 -6.25
N ASN A 77 4.40 -21.45 -5.94
CA ASN A 77 3.92 -21.22 -4.58
C ASN A 77 2.50 -21.76 -4.33
N PRO A 78 2.23 -23.05 -4.64
CA PRO A 78 0.88 -23.59 -4.62
C PRO A 78 0.28 -23.71 -3.21
N ASP A 79 1.09 -23.69 -2.16
CA ASP A 79 0.64 -23.83 -0.77
C ASP A 79 0.91 -22.58 0.08
N ASP A 80 1.22 -21.43 -0.55
CA ASP A 80 1.57 -20.21 0.18
C ASP A 80 0.32 -19.48 0.71
N PRO A 81 0.06 -19.48 2.03
CA PRO A 81 -1.10 -18.80 2.60
C PRO A 81 -1.02 -17.27 2.45
N ALA A 82 0.17 -16.68 2.42
CA ALA A 82 0.34 -15.25 2.22
C ALA A 82 0.00 -14.85 0.78
N LEU A 83 0.35 -15.68 -0.20
CA LEU A 83 -0.05 -15.47 -1.59
C LEU A 83 -1.56 -15.52 -1.75
N LEU A 84 -2.22 -16.49 -1.12
CA LEU A 84 -3.67 -16.59 -1.13
C LEU A 84 -4.33 -15.37 -0.49
N GLU A 85 -3.86 -14.97 0.70
CA GLU A 85 -4.38 -13.81 1.40
C GLU A 85 -4.23 -12.52 0.55
N ASN A 86 -3.06 -12.30 -0.03
CA ASN A 86 -2.78 -11.11 -0.83
C ASN A 86 -3.61 -11.07 -2.12
N LEU A 87 -3.83 -12.22 -2.77
CA LEU A 87 -4.73 -12.30 -3.92
C LEU A 87 -6.19 -12.05 -3.51
N LYS A 88 -6.65 -12.62 -2.40
CA LYS A 88 -8.00 -12.32 -1.88
C LYS A 88 -8.18 -10.83 -1.63
N ARG A 89 -7.17 -10.13 -1.10
CA ARG A 89 -7.18 -8.67 -0.93
C ARG A 89 -7.23 -7.93 -2.26
N ALA A 90 -6.44 -8.38 -3.25
CA ALA A 90 -6.49 -7.82 -4.60
C ALA A 90 -7.88 -7.98 -5.27
N TYR A 91 -8.64 -9.00 -4.88
CA TYR A 91 -10.02 -9.21 -5.31
C TYR A 91 -11.08 -8.55 -4.43
N GLY A 92 -10.69 -7.88 -3.33
CA GLY A 92 -11.64 -7.32 -2.37
C GLY A 92 -12.40 -8.37 -1.54
N LEU A 93 -11.92 -9.61 -1.52
CA LEU A 93 -12.47 -10.72 -0.73
C LEU A 93 -12.00 -10.68 0.74
N LEU A 94 -10.97 -9.87 1.02
CA LEU A 94 -10.49 -9.53 2.35
C LEU A 94 -10.26 -8.00 2.39
N PRO A 95 -10.36 -7.35 3.57
CA PRO A 95 -9.99 -5.94 3.73
C PRO A 95 -8.55 -5.69 3.28
N ALA A 96 -8.09 -4.47 3.03
CA ALA A 96 -6.66 -4.26 2.77
C ALA A 96 -5.88 -4.51 4.09
N GLN A 97 -4.63 -4.99 4.04
CA GLN A 97 -3.84 -5.05 5.29
C GLN A 97 -3.40 -3.62 5.57
N GLY A 98 -3.54 -3.16 6.80
CA GLY A 98 -2.99 -1.86 7.19
C GLY A 98 -3.73 -0.65 6.61
N ASP A 99 -4.94 -0.82 6.09
CA ASP A 99 -5.80 0.30 5.68
C ASP A 99 -6.01 1.30 6.83
N ALA A 100 -6.19 0.85 8.08
CA ALA A 100 -6.35 1.78 9.21
C ALA A 100 -5.04 2.33 9.81
N ALA A 101 -3.86 1.99 9.29
CA ALA A 101 -2.58 2.55 9.80
C ALA A 101 -1.71 3.13 8.69
N ALA A 102 -1.64 2.47 7.53
CA ALA A 102 -0.96 2.94 6.32
C ALA A 102 -1.80 3.93 5.52
N LEU A 103 -3.13 3.74 5.33
CA LEU A 103 -3.96 4.81 4.72
C LEU A 103 -4.07 5.99 5.68
N THR A 104 -4.11 5.75 6.99
CA THR A 104 -4.07 6.81 8.00
C THR A 104 -2.70 7.48 8.05
N ALA A 105 -1.58 6.77 7.82
CA ALA A 105 -0.27 7.40 7.64
C ALA A 105 -0.18 8.22 6.34
N GLU A 106 -0.86 7.79 5.28
CA GLU A 106 -0.94 8.49 3.99
C GLU A 106 -1.89 9.70 4.03
N GLN A 107 -3.00 9.60 4.77
CA GLN A 107 -4.01 10.65 4.96
C GLN A 107 -3.72 11.63 6.09
N LEU A 108 -3.04 11.20 7.17
CA LEU A 108 -2.74 12.07 8.33
C LEU A 108 -1.44 12.85 8.18
N GLY A 109 -0.50 12.40 7.34
CA GLY A 109 0.85 12.96 7.34
C GLY A 109 1.58 12.69 8.67
N ASP A 110 2.70 11.98 8.58
CA ASP A 110 3.77 11.91 9.57
C ASP A 110 3.43 11.53 11.04
N SER A 111 2.23 11.02 11.35
CA SER A 111 1.79 10.83 12.76
C SER A 111 1.36 9.42 13.17
N ALA A 112 1.37 8.41 12.28
CA ALA A 112 1.23 7.02 12.72
C ALA A 112 2.61 6.52 13.17
N PRO A 113 2.81 6.12 14.44
CA PRO A 113 4.11 5.63 14.89
C PRO A 113 4.35 4.27 14.25
N LEU A 114 5.13 4.26 13.18
CA LEU A 114 6.00 3.15 12.86
C LEU A 114 6.96 3.05 14.03
N THR A 115 6.60 2.27 15.06
CA THR A 115 7.27 2.36 16.36
C THR A 115 8.73 1.94 16.19
N ALA A 116 9.61 2.93 16.05
CA ALA A 116 11.04 2.77 16.15
C ALA A 116 11.33 2.09 17.49
N GLN A 117 12.22 1.11 17.44
CA GLN A 117 12.62 0.32 18.60
C GLN A 117 13.91 0.83 19.23
N ALA A 118 14.60 1.74 18.52
CA ALA A 118 15.78 2.43 18.98
C ALA A 118 15.51 3.94 19.03
N THR A 119 16.43 4.67 19.66
CA THR A 119 16.45 6.14 19.69
C THR A 119 17.56 6.68 18.79
N GLY A 120 17.64 8.01 18.65
CA GLY A 120 18.71 8.67 17.89
C GLY A 120 18.75 8.26 16.42
N LYS A 121 19.96 8.10 15.87
CA LYS A 121 20.18 7.77 14.46
C LYS A 121 19.56 6.42 14.06
N ALA A 122 19.65 5.42 14.94
CA ALA A 122 19.08 4.09 14.71
C ALA A 122 17.55 4.13 14.68
N GLY A 123 16.93 4.84 15.64
CA GLY A 123 15.47 5.04 15.65
C GLY A 123 14.97 5.78 14.41
N TYR A 124 15.67 6.83 14.00
CA TYR A 124 15.39 7.53 12.74
C TYR A 124 15.50 6.60 11.53
N ALA A 125 16.58 5.82 11.43
CA ALA A 125 16.73 4.88 10.31
C ALA A 125 15.59 3.85 10.27
N GLN A 126 15.10 3.38 11.43
CA GLN A 126 13.95 2.49 11.51
C GLN A 126 12.67 3.15 11.01
N THR A 127 12.37 4.41 11.35
CA THR A 127 11.17 5.10 10.83
C THR A 127 11.24 5.31 9.32
N VAL A 128 12.42 5.54 8.77
CA VAL A 128 12.62 5.64 7.31
C VAL A 128 12.45 4.28 6.64
N ALA A 129 13.15 3.25 7.14
CA ALA A 129 13.17 1.90 6.56
C ALA A 129 11.83 1.16 6.66
N TRP A 130 11.02 1.48 7.67
CA TRP A 130 9.72 0.84 7.87
C TRP A 130 8.55 1.73 7.41
N GLY A 131 8.85 2.90 6.85
CA GLY A 131 7.85 3.83 6.39
C GLY A 131 7.44 3.66 4.94
N SER A 132 6.53 4.54 4.53
CA SER A 132 6.06 4.58 3.14
C SER A 132 7.14 5.09 2.20
N VAL A 133 7.01 4.77 0.91
CA VAL A 133 7.81 5.38 -0.18
C VAL A 133 7.80 6.92 -0.09
N ARG A 134 6.66 7.52 0.27
CA ARG A 134 6.54 8.99 0.46
C ARG A 134 7.43 9.47 1.60
N ASN A 135 7.38 8.81 2.77
CA ASN A 135 8.23 9.12 3.91
C ASN A 135 9.71 8.99 3.52
N TYR A 136 10.11 7.88 2.91
CA TYR A 136 11.49 7.69 2.45
C TYR A 136 11.97 8.83 1.55
N ARG A 137 11.19 9.22 0.54
CA ARG A 137 11.54 10.32 -0.37
C ARG A 137 11.70 11.65 0.35
N ALA A 138 10.79 11.97 1.28
CA ALA A 138 10.88 13.19 2.08
C ALA A 138 12.16 13.21 2.95
N GLN A 139 12.44 12.10 3.64
CA GLN A 139 13.61 11.97 4.52
C GLN A 139 14.93 11.94 3.72
N LYS A 140 14.92 11.39 2.50
CA LYS A 140 16.07 11.41 1.59
C LYS A 140 16.37 12.82 1.07
N ALA A 141 15.34 13.63 0.81
CA ALA A 141 15.50 15.00 0.33
C ALA A 141 16.06 15.95 1.41
N SER A 142 15.78 15.68 2.69
CA SER A 142 16.30 16.46 3.81
C SER A 142 16.68 15.56 5.00
N PRO A 143 17.82 14.84 4.92
CA PRO A 143 18.20 13.86 5.95
C PRO A 143 18.48 14.52 7.31
N ARG A 144 17.84 14.02 8.37
CA ARG A 144 18.09 14.49 9.75
C ARG A 144 19.49 14.15 10.26
N TYR A 145 20.07 13.05 9.79
CA TYR A 145 21.36 12.55 10.24
C TYR A 145 22.31 12.36 9.06
N SER A 146 23.55 12.82 9.22
CA SER A 146 24.64 12.54 8.29
C SER A 146 25.16 11.10 8.42
N GLY A 147 25.81 10.61 7.36
CA GLY A 147 26.46 9.29 7.34
C GLY A 147 25.52 8.10 7.18
N LEU A 148 24.25 8.33 6.82
CA LEU A 148 23.34 7.26 6.38
C LEU A 148 23.63 6.92 4.91
N ASP A 149 23.57 5.64 4.58
CA ASP A 149 23.71 5.17 3.20
C ASP A 149 22.36 5.23 2.48
N TRP A 150 22.21 6.20 1.58
CA TRP A 150 21.02 6.42 0.75
C TRP A 150 21.13 5.82 -0.66
N ARG A 151 22.22 5.10 -0.95
CA ARG A 151 22.39 4.42 -2.24
C ARG A 151 21.35 3.31 -2.35
N SER A 152 20.86 3.12 -3.56
CA SER A 152 20.01 1.99 -3.90
C SER A 152 20.33 1.53 -5.32
N ASN A 153 20.30 0.23 -5.52
CA ASN A 153 20.42 -0.40 -6.83
C ASN A 153 19.04 -0.82 -7.38
N GLY A 154 17.96 -0.37 -6.76
CA GLY A 154 16.60 -0.74 -7.09
C GLY A 154 16.34 -2.23 -6.86
N CYS A 155 15.37 -2.80 -7.55
CA CYS A 155 15.02 -4.19 -7.38
C CYS A 155 16.04 -5.12 -8.05
N SER A 156 16.97 -5.67 -7.27
CA SER A 156 17.94 -6.67 -7.73
C SER A 156 17.40 -8.10 -7.74
N ALA A 157 16.07 -8.28 -7.87
CA ALA A 157 15.49 -9.61 -7.93
C ALA A 157 16.05 -10.35 -9.17
N PRO A 158 16.48 -11.63 -9.04
CA PRO A 158 17.10 -12.36 -10.14
C PRO A 158 16.19 -12.41 -11.37
N SER A 159 16.77 -12.15 -12.55
CA SER A 159 16.13 -12.43 -13.83
C SER A 159 15.77 -13.92 -13.90
N GLY A 160 14.50 -14.24 -14.09
CA GLY A 160 14.02 -15.63 -14.18
C GLY A 160 12.83 -15.97 -13.29
N PHE A 161 12.45 -15.10 -12.33
CA PHE A 161 11.22 -15.28 -11.55
C PHE A 161 9.94 -14.81 -12.26
N GLY A 162 10.04 -14.41 -13.54
CA GLY A 162 8.90 -13.94 -14.32
C GLY A 162 8.20 -12.81 -13.60
N LEU A 163 8.93 -11.74 -13.28
CA LEU A 163 8.39 -10.76 -12.35
C LEU A 163 8.00 -9.44 -12.96
N GLY A 164 8.34 -9.04 -14.20
CA GLY A 164 7.85 -7.82 -14.91
C GLY A 164 7.72 -6.47 -14.15
N TYR A 165 8.07 -6.44 -12.86
CA TYR A 165 7.59 -5.51 -11.84
C TYR A 165 8.80 -4.88 -11.15
N SER A 166 10.04 -5.19 -11.54
CA SER A 166 11.24 -4.56 -10.98
C SER A 166 11.18 -3.03 -11.06
N GLU A 167 10.76 -2.48 -12.20
CA GLU A 167 10.57 -1.02 -12.32
C GLU A 167 9.32 -0.53 -11.58
N THR A 168 8.26 -1.35 -11.52
CA THR A 168 7.05 -1.01 -10.76
C THR A 168 7.33 -0.91 -9.26
N PHE A 169 8.12 -1.84 -8.72
CA PHE A 169 8.46 -1.93 -7.30
C PHE A 169 9.76 -1.21 -6.95
N ARG A 170 10.46 -0.61 -7.92
CA ARG A 170 11.68 0.16 -7.68
C ARG A 170 11.54 1.12 -6.50
N PRO A 171 10.45 1.91 -6.35
CA PRO A 171 10.32 2.79 -5.19
C PRO A 171 10.28 2.05 -3.85
N ALA A 172 9.68 0.85 -3.78
CA ALA A 172 9.66 0.03 -2.57
C ALA A 172 11.04 -0.60 -2.30
N CYS A 173 11.73 -1.05 -3.35
CA CYS A 173 13.09 -1.56 -3.27
C CYS A 173 14.07 -0.48 -2.78
N ASP A 174 13.90 0.78 -3.18
CA ASP A 174 14.73 1.89 -2.67
C ASP A 174 14.60 2.07 -1.14
N VAL A 175 13.40 1.86 -0.56
CA VAL A 175 13.17 1.89 0.89
C VAL A 175 13.80 0.68 1.57
N HIS A 176 13.63 -0.51 0.98
CA HIS A 176 14.16 -1.77 1.50
C HIS A 176 15.70 -1.76 1.57
N ASP A 177 16.34 -1.30 0.49
CA ASP A 177 17.80 -1.12 0.41
C ASP A 177 18.32 -0.21 1.52
N PHE A 178 17.62 0.89 1.80
CA PHE A 178 18.00 1.79 2.88
C PHE A 178 18.00 1.08 4.23
N GLY A 179 16.99 0.25 4.52
CA GLY A 179 16.95 -0.57 5.73
C GLY A 179 18.15 -1.52 5.82
N TYR A 180 18.41 -2.28 4.76
CA TYR A 180 19.50 -3.27 4.70
C TYR A 180 20.90 -2.65 4.79
N ARG A 181 21.08 -1.43 4.28
CA ARG A 181 22.38 -0.74 4.29
C ARG A 181 22.72 -0.06 5.61
N ASN A 182 21.73 0.22 6.45
CA ASN A 182 21.93 1.05 7.65
C ASN A 182 21.63 0.30 8.95
N LEU A 183 20.53 -0.43 9.02
CA LEU A 183 20.07 -1.02 10.28
C LEU A 183 21.02 -2.07 10.89
N PRO A 184 21.69 -2.97 10.13
CA PRO A 184 22.58 -3.95 10.73
C PRO A 184 23.69 -3.34 11.59
N ASP A 185 24.26 -2.22 11.14
CA ASP A 185 25.34 -1.51 11.84
C ASP A 185 24.80 -0.57 12.92
N LEU A 186 23.62 0.03 12.72
CA LEU A 186 23.02 0.97 13.66
C LEU A 186 22.32 0.32 14.86
N THR A 187 21.80 -0.92 14.74
CA THR A 187 21.02 -1.57 15.80
C THR A 187 21.71 -2.76 16.47
N ASN A 188 22.95 -3.09 16.07
CA ASN A 188 23.70 -4.32 16.41
C ASN A 188 23.19 -5.58 15.65
N LYS A 189 24.14 -6.38 15.15
CA LYS A 189 23.93 -7.67 14.47
C LYS A 189 23.03 -8.65 15.25
N VAL A 190 23.03 -8.61 16.58
CA VAL A 190 22.16 -9.49 17.40
C VAL A 190 20.68 -9.18 17.19
N THR A 191 20.31 -7.90 17.04
CA THR A 191 18.91 -7.49 16.81
C THR A 191 18.55 -7.47 15.33
N TRP A 192 19.53 -7.62 14.44
CA TRP A 192 19.31 -7.56 13.00
C TRP A 192 18.28 -8.56 12.49
N PRO A 193 18.24 -9.86 12.89
CA PRO A 193 17.22 -10.78 12.40
C PRO A 193 15.79 -10.29 12.61
N TYR A 194 15.54 -9.61 13.73
CA TYR A 194 14.25 -8.99 14.02
C TYR A 194 13.99 -7.77 13.12
N ASN A 195 14.96 -6.85 13.02
CA ASN A 195 14.86 -5.66 12.19
C ASN A 195 14.72 -6.02 10.69
N LYS A 196 15.38 -7.09 10.25
CA LYS A 196 15.30 -7.65 8.91
C LYS A 196 13.87 -8.06 8.59
N THR A 197 13.25 -8.88 9.44
CA THR A 197 11.85 -9.32 9.24
C THR A 197 10.91 -8.11 9.15
N ARG A 198 11.08 -7.09 9.99
CA ARG A 198 10.30 -5.84 9.87
C ARG A 198 10.56 -5.09 8.57
N THR A 199 11.81 -5.06 8.12
CA THR A 199 12.21 -4.40 6.87
C THR A 199 11.64 -5.13 5.65
N ASP A 200 11.63 -6.47 5.66
CA ASP A 200 11.03 -7.29 4.61
C ASP A 200 9.49 -7.14 4.59
N ASN A 201 8.84 -7.09 5.75
CA ASN A 201 7.40 -6.82 5.84
C ASN A 201 7.05 -5.41 5.33
N ALA A 202 7.81 -4.38 5.72
CA ALA A 202 7.61 -3.02 5.20
C ALA A 202 7.83 -2.94 3.68
N PHE A 203 8.70 -3.78 3.12
CA PHE A 203 8.86 -3.91 1.68
C PHE A 203 7.61 -4.50 1.03
N LEU A 204 7.01 -5.56 1.59
CA LEU A 204 5.72 -6.08 1.14
C LEU A 204 4.63 -5.00 1.20
N ASP A 205 4.50 -4.29 2.32
CA ASP A 205 3.49 -3.25 2.52
C ASP A 205 3.62 -2.13 1.47
N ASN A 206 4.85 -1.68 1.20
CA ASN A 206 5.10 -0.68 0.17
C ASN A 206 4.78 -1.17 -1.25
N MET A 207 5.09 -2.43 -1.58
CA MET A 207 4.70 -3.02 -2.86
C MET A 207 3.18 -3.14 -2.99
N GLN A 208 2.49 -3.54 -1.92
CA GLN A 208 1.03 -3.62 -1.91
C GLN A 208 0.36 -2.26 -2.05
N ALA A 209 0.90 -1.21 -1.44
CA ALA A 209 0.43 0.16 -1.64
C ALA A 209 0.54 0.59 -3.12
N ILE A 210 1.66 0.26 -3.78
CA ILE A 210 1.83 0.48 -5.22
C ILE A 210 0.78 -0.31 -6.03
N CYS A 211 0.49 -1.55 -5.63
CA CYS A 211 -0.51 -2.38 -6.31
C CYS A 211 -1.95 -1.88 -6.08
N ALA A 212 -2.26 -1.33 -4.91
CA ALA A 212 -3.59 -0.82 -4.58
C ALA A 212 -4.02 0.33 -5.50
N ALA A 213 -3.06 1.12 -6.00
CA ALA A 213 -3.29 2.20 -6.96
C ALA A 213 -3.54 1.71 -8.40
N LYS A 214 -3.37 0.41 -8.69
CA LYS A 214 -3.64 -0.15 -10.02
C LYS A 214 -5.12 -0.43 -10.23
N SER A 215 -5.54 -0.52 -11.50
CA SER A 215 -6.89 -0.95 -11.87
C SER A 215 -7.19 -2.35 -11.33
N LEU A 216 -8.49 -2.64 -11.13
CA LEU A 216 -8.95 -3.95 -10.64
C LEU A 216 -8.41 -5.13 -11.46
N VAL A 217 -8.18 -4.93 -12.77
CA VAL A 217 -7.63 -5.94 -13.69
C VAL A 217 -6.15 -6.19 -13.44
N LYS A 218 -5.34 -5.15 -13.21
CA LYS A 218 -3.88 -5.30 -13.05
C LYS A 218 -3.46 -5.58 -11.61
N ARG A 219 -4.36 -5.35 -10.65
CA ARG A 219 -4.07 -5.43 -9.23
C ARG A 219 -3.75 -6.86 -8.77
N PRO A 220 -4.48 -7.93 -9.17
CA PRO A 220 -4.17 -9.31 -8.74
C PRO A 220 -2.77 -9.77 -9.13
N ALA A 221 -2.38 -9.60 -10.39
CA ALA A 221 -1.03 -9.94 -10.86
C ALA A 221 0.05 -9.17 -10.08
N CYS A 222 -0.19 -7.89 -9.78
CA CYS A 222 0.72 -7.09 -8.98
C CYS A 222 0.86 -7.61 -7.54
N TYR A 223 -0.24 -7.98 -6.87
CA TYR A 223 -0.19 -8.55 -5.52
C TYR A 223 0.50 -9.93 -5.49
N ALA A 224 0.30 -10.75 -6.53
CA ALA A 224 1.03 -12.01 -6.69
C ALA A 224 2.54 -11.75 -6.79
N ALA A 225 2.95 -10.82 -7.64
CA ALA A 225 4.34 -10.42 -7.77
C ALA A 225 4.92 -9.86 -6.46
N ALA A 226 4.21 -8.93 -5.79
CA ALA A 226 4.64 -8.37 -4.51
C ALA A 226 4.92 -9.47 -3.47
N THR A 227 4.06 -10.49 -3.42
CA THR A 227 4.25 -11.64 -2.54
C THR A 227 5.50 -12.44 -2.92
N ALA A 228 5.72 -12.69 -4.22
CA ALA A 228 6.90 -13.40 -4.70
C ALA A 228 8.21 -12.64 -4.38
N TYR A 229 8.27 -11.32 -4.60
CA TYR A 229 9.42 -10.50 -4.20
C TYR A 229 9.70 -10.60 -2.70
N HIS A 230 8.66 -10.52 -1.87
CA HIS A 230 8.79 -10.64 -0.42
C HIS A 230 9.33 -12.02 -0.01
N ARG A 231 8.83 -13.10 -0.61
CA ARG A 231 9.32 -14.46 -0.35
C ARG A 231 10.80 -14.62 -0.69
N VAL A 232 11.25 -14.05 -1.80
CA VAL A 232 12.67 -14.09 -2.18
C VAL A 232 13.55 -13.43 -1.11
N VAL A 233 13.21 -12.24 -0.60
CA VAL A 233 14.04 -11.55 0.41
C VAL A 233 13.99 -12.21 1.79
N LEU A 234 12.87 -12.84 2.15
CA LEU A 234 12.77 -13.64 3.37
C LEU A 234 13.76 -14.81 3.34
N VAL A 235 13.79 -15.58 2.24
CA VAL A 235 14.65 -16.77 2.11
C VAL A 235 16.11 -16.38 1.85
N ALA A 236 16.37 -15.55 0.83
CA ALA A 236 17.73 -15.22 0.40
C ALA A 236 18.46 -14.32 1.42
N GLY A 237 17.75 -13.40 2.05
CA GLY A 237 18.33 -12.55 3.08
C GLY A 237 18.77 -13.34 4.32
N TRP A 238 18.11 -14.45 4.63
CA TRP A 238 18.50 -15.33 5.74
C TRP A 238 19.78 -16.13 5.41
N ALA A 239 19.85 -16.70 4.19
CA ALA A 239 20.98 -17.52 3.75
C ALA A 239 22.33 -16.77 3.68
N ASN A 240 22.30 -15.46 3.41
CA ASN A 240 23.51 -14.64 3.35
C ASN A 240 23.99 -14.12 4.71
N TRP A 241 23.17 -14.23 5.76
CA TRP A 241 23.49 -13.70 7.09
C TRP A 241 24.10 -14.71 8.06
N HIS A 242 23.92 -16.00 7.79
CA HIS A 242 24.50 -17.10 8.59
C HIS A 242 25.79 -17.68 8.02
N ARG A 243 26.37 -17.04 6.99
CA ARG A 243 27.71 -17.34 6.47
C ARG A 243 28.70 -16.34 7.02
#